data_AF-A0A357K7L8-F1
#
_entry.id   AF-A0A357K7L8-F1
#
_cell.length_a   1.000
_cell.length_b   1.000
_cell.length_c   1.000
_cell.angle_alpha   90.00
_cell.angle_beta   90.00
_cell.angle_gamma   90.00
#
_symmetry.space_group_name_H-M   'P 1'
#
loop_
_entity.id
_entity.type
_entity.pdbx_description
1 polymer ?
#
loop_
_entity_poly.entity_id
_entity_poly.type
_entity_poly.pdbx_seq_one_letter_code
_entity_poly.pdbx_strand_id
1 'polypeptide(L)'
;MTTSILEALIQLFALFAAGRGKEGIALGRAHAARYMRNQLPKALVDDSLARFDELVDQFQRMPGQGEKMKAKRLAKLSVKLLRTCSQINKGLEWHEKHVVVVRLLEYLNEVPDGETGRLFLKTVSDSFSISQDRLEALQNMVEASIAQPRLNVPEMFELGGGFLGKRFNGRLIGLHLEEGNLFLLRTADEGIQRVNHQDVGAGRVALLAPGGTFRDSMGGTLFHSELVAHRNKSISAQDSLVLRAEDVSHYFNFPHEQALHQFNLQAEGGHLVGIMGGSGSGKST
;
A
#
# COMPACT_ATOMS: atom_id res chain seq x y z
N MET A 1 -8.12 5.26 -4.56
CA MET A 1 -7.19 5.83 -5.55
C MET A 1 -7.68 7.21 -5.92
N THR A 2 -6.84 8.24 -5.88
CA THR A 2 -7.19 9.63 -6.26
C THR A 2 -7.08 9.81 -7.77
N THR A 3 -7.73 10.85 -8.30
CA THR A 3 -7.66 11.20 -9.73
C THR A 3 -6.24 11.61 -10.15
N SER A 4 -5.48 12.23 -9.25
CA SER A 4 -4.07 12.60 -9.43
C SER A 4 -3.17 11.38 -9.63
N ILE A 5 -3.32 10.34 -8.80
CA ILE A 5 -2.59 9.06 -8.94
C ILE A 5 -2.92 8.40 -10.29
N LEU A 6 -4.20 8.37 -10.67
CA LEU A 6 -4.63 7.77 -11.93
C LEU A 6 -3.98 8.46 -13.12
N GLU A 7 -4.10 9.78 -13.20
CA GLU A 7 -3.53 10.57 -14.31
C GLU A 7 -2.00 10.41 -14.37
N ALA A 8 -1.33 10.39 -13.22
CA ALA A 8 0.11 10.13 -13.14
C ALA A 8 0.48 8.76 -13.73
N LEU A 9 -0.24 7.70 -13.34
CA LEU A 9 0.01 6.35 -13.84
C LEU A 9 -0.27 6.23 -15.35
N ILE A 10 -1.36 6.83 -15.84
CA ILE A 10 -1.66 6.85 -17.27
C ILE A 10 -0.50 7.49 -18.05
N GLN A 11 -0.02 8.65 -17.60
CA GLN A 11 1.08 9.37 -18.25
C GLN A 11 2.39 8.57 -18.23
N LEU A 12 2.74 7.96 -17.10
CA LEU A 12 3.96 7.15 -16.97
C LEU A 12 3.88 5.87 -17.82
N PHE A 13 2.75 5.18 -17.83
CA PHE A 13 2.55 3.98 -18.64
C PHE A 13 2.59 4.30 -20.13
N ALA A 14 1.90 5.37 -20.56
CA ALA A 14 1.90 5.81 -21.95
C ALA A 14 3.30 6.21 -22.42
N LEU A 15 4.06 6.92 -21.58
CA LEU A 15 5.42 7.33 -21.89
C LEU A 15 6.38 6.14 -22.01
N PHE A 16 6.29 5.18 -21.09
CA PHE A 16 7.08 3.96 -21.15
C PHE A 16 6.76 3.14 -22.39
N ALA A 17 5.48 2.98 -22.71
CA ALA A 17 5.01 2.28 -23.90
C ALA A 17 5.50 2.94 -25.19
N ALA A 18 5.39 4.27 -25.30
CA ALA A 18 5.80 5.03 -26.48
C ALA A 18 7.28 4.87 -26.85
N GLY A 19 8.14 4.58 -25.87
CA GLY A 19 9.57 4.35 -26.10
C GLY A 19 9.91 3.05 -26.84
N ARG A 20 8.96 2.11 -26.94
CA ARG A 20 9.21 0.72 -27.33
C ARG A 20 8.63 0.31 -28.69
N GLY A 21 8.24 1.29 -29.51
CA GLY A 21 7.69 1.05 -30.84
C GLY A 21 6.31 0.41 -30.82
N LYS A 22 5.85 -0.09 -31.98
CA LYS A 22 4.45 -0.56 -32.15
C LYS A 22 4.10 -1.75 -31.26
N GLU A 23 4.98 -2.75 -31.17
CA GLU A 23 4.76 -3.93 -30.32
C GLU A 23 4.75 -3.58 -28.84
N GLY A 24 5.70 -2.73 -28.39
CA GLY A 24 5.74 -2.27 -27.01
C GLY A 24 4.52 -1.44 -26.60
N ILE A 25 3.92 -0.71 -27.54
CA ILE A 25 2.67 0.03 -27.31
C ILE A 25 1.50 -0.91 -27.17
N ALA A 26 1.35 -1.89 -28.07
CA ALA A 26 0.27 -2.86 -27.99
C ALA A 26 0.31 -3.64 -26.66
N LEU A 27 1.51 -4.09 -26.26
CA LEU A 27 1.74 -4.72 -24.97
C LEU A 27 1.43 -3.75 -23.82
N GLY A 28 2.06 -2.57 -23.81
CA GLY A 28 1.87 -1.57 -22.74
C GLY A 28 0.40 -1.19 -22.55
N ARG A 29 -0.36 -1.05 -23.64
CA ARG A 29 -1.81 -0.79 -23.61
C ARG A 29 -2.59 -1.96 -23.03
N ALA A 30 -2.27 -3.20 -23.39
CA ALA A 30 -2.93 -4.38 -22.85
C ALA A 30 -2.70 -4.51 -21.33
N HIS A 31 -1.47 -4.26 -20.88
CA HIS A 31 -1.13 -4.22 -19.45
C HIS A 31 -1.83 -3.08 -18.71
N ALA A 32 -1.80 -1.85 -19.26
CA ALA A 32 -2.50 -0.70 -18.71
C ALA A 32 -4.02 -0.97 -18.59
N ALA A 33 -4.63 -1.58 -19.60
CA ALA A 33 -6.05 -1.96 -19.58
C ALA A 33 -6.36 -2.97 -18.47
N ARG A 34 -5.52 -4.00 -18.29
CA ARG A 34 -5.69 -4.95 -17.18
C ARG A 34 -5.56 -4.25 -15.82
N TYR A 35 -4.55 -3.39 -15.67
CA TYR A 35 -4.33 -2.62 -14.46
C TYR A 35 -5.53 -1.74 -14.12
N MET A 36 -6.01 -0.96 -15.09
CA MET A 36 -7.14 -0.04 -14.92
C MET A 36 -8.44 -0.78 -14.60
N ARG A 37 -8.75 -1.88 -15.30
CA ARG A 37 -9.96 -2.69 -15.03
C ARG A 37 -10.00 -3.28 -13.63
N ASN A 38 -8.82 -3.60 -13.08
CA ASN A 38 -8.74 -4.17 -11.74
C ASN A 38 -8.89 -3.10 -10.63
N GLN A 39 -8.70 -1.82 -10.94
CA GLN A 39 -8.68 -0.75 -9.93
C GLN A 39 -9.76 0.32 -10.12
N LEU A 40 -10.43 0.36 -11.27
CA LEU A 40 -11.37 1.41 -11.64
C LEU A 40 -12.75 0.84 -12.03
N PRO A 41 -13.83 1.58 -11.74
CA PRO A 41 -15.13 1.35 -12.35
C PRO A 41 -15.06 1.38 -13.88
N LYS A 42 -15.87 0.55 -14.54
CA LYS A 42 -15.87 0.38 -16.00
C LYS A 42 -15.91 1.69 -16.78
N ALA A 43 -16.71 2.66 -16.35
CA ALA A 43 -16.83 3.96 -17.03
C ALA A 43 -15.50 4.73 -17.08
N LEU A 44 -14.73 4.72 -15.99
CA LEU A 44 -13.43 5.41 -15.92
C LEU A 44 -12.32 4.66 -16.67
N VAL A 45 -12.47 3.35 -16.90
CA VAL A 45 -11.51 2.55 -17.65
C VAL A 45 -11.45 3.02 -19.10
N ASP A 46 -12.61 3.20 -19.75
CA ASP A 46 -12.66 3.56 -21.17
C ASP A 46 -12.06 4.96 -21.41
N ASP A 47 -12.41 5.94 -20.57
CA ASP A 47 -11.82 7.29 -20.60
C ASP A 47 -10.31 7.27 -20.36
N SER A 48 -9.84 6.46 -19.39
CA SER A 48 -8.42 6.33 -19.07
C SER A 48 -7.62 5.70 -20.21
N LEU A 49 -8.21 4.74 -20.94
CA LEU A 49 -7.58 4.11 -22.09
C LEU A 49 -7.55 5.03 -23.31
N ALA A 50 -8.61 5.80 -23.55
CA ALA A 50 -8.58 6.84 -24.58
C ALA A 50 -7.49 7.87 -24.28
N ARG A 51 -7.40 8.32 -23.02
CA ARG A 51 -6.35 9.23 -22.56
C ARG A 51 -4.94 8.65 -22.74
N PHE A 52 -4.76 7.36 -22.45
CA PHE A 52 -3.52 6.64 -22.71
C PHE A 52 -3.14 6.69 -24.20
N ASP A 53 -4.07 6.37 -25.09
CA ASP A 53 -3.83 6.34 -26.54
C ASP A 53 -3.44 7.74 -27.07
N GLU A 54 -4.12 8.80 -26.63
CA GLU A 54 -3.77 10.19 -26.96
C GLU A 54 -2.35 10.56 -26.52
N LEU A 55 -1.94 10.16 -25.32
CA LEU A 55 -0.62 10.45 -24.78
C LEU A 55 0.46 9.68 -25.54
N VAL A 56 0.21 8.41 -25.87
CA VAL A 56 1.11 7.63 -26.73
C VAL A 56 1.31 8.34 -28.06
N ASP A 57 0.25 8.79 -28.72
CA ASP A 57 0.35 9.52 -29.99
C ASP A 57 1.16 10.81 -29.84
N GLN A 58 0.92 11.60 -28.78
CA GLN A 58 1.70 12.81 -28.49
C GLN A 58 3.17 12.51 -28.21
N PHE A 59 3.46 11.38 -27.58
CA PHE A 59 4.82 10.93 -27.33
C PHE A 59 5.50 10.40 -28.59
N GLN A 60 4.74 9.74 -29.47
CA GLN A 60 5.16 9.14 -30.73
C GLN A 60 5.35 10.12 -31.90
N ARG A 61 4.67 11.27 -31.93
CA ARG A 61 4.83 12.32 -32.96
C ARG A 61 6.31 12.74 -33.10
N MET A 62 7.04 11.97 -33.90
CA MET A 62 8.45 12.15 -34.25
C MET A 62 8.67 11.68 -35.69
N PRO A 63 9.32 12.50 -36.53
CA PRO A 63 9.69 12.13 -37.88
C PRO A 63 10.97 11.27 -37.88
N GLY A 64 11.04 10.22 -38.70
CA GLY A 64 12.29 9.62 -39.18
C GLY A 64 12.68 8.24 -38.61
N GLN A 65 12.93 7.28 -39.52
CA GLN A 65 13.55 5.98 -39.26
C GLN A 65 15.09 6.07 -39.43
N GLY A 66 15.87 5.43 -38.53
CA GLY A 66 17.34 5.31 -38.65
C GLY A 66 18.09 5.22 -37.30
N GLU A 67 19.29 4.61 -37.29
CA GLU A 67 20.08 4.38 -36.06
C GLU A 67 20.63 5.64 -35.39
N LYS A 68 21.15 6.61 -36.16
CA LYS A 68 21.57 7.92 -35.64
C LYS A 68 20.42 8.73 -35.01
N MET A 69 19.17 8.39 -35.36
CA MET A 69 17.96 8.98 -34.82
C MET A 69 17.43 8.26 -33.56
N LYS A 70 17.87 7.03 -33.27
CA LYS A 70 17.52 6.31 -32.02
C LYS A 70 18.06 7.05 -30.79
N ALA A 71 19.31 7.51 -30.83
CA ALA A 71 19.92 8.27 -29.72
C ALA A 71 19.21 9.62 -29.48
N LYS A 72 18.88 10.36 -30.55
CA LYS A 72 18.07 11.60 -30.45
C LYS A 72 16.67 11.33 -29.90
N ARG A 73 16.06 10.21 -30.29
CA ARG A 73 14.75 9.77 -29.80
C ARG A 73 14.78 9.46 -28.31
N LEU A 74 15.78 8.71 -27.84
CA LEU A 74 15.98 8.39 -26.42
C LEU A 74 16.20 9.66 -25.61
N ALA A 75 17.09 10.56 -26.04
CA ALA A 75 17.32 11.83 -25.36
C ALA A 75 16.04 12.68 -25.23
N LYS A 76 15.23 12.76 -26.30
CA LYS A 76 13.96 13.50 -26.27
C LYS A 76 12.90 12.85 -25.37
N LEU A 77 12.86 11.51 -25.31
CA LEU A 77 11.99 10.77 -24.40
C LEU A 77 12.41 10.98 -22.94
N SER A 78 13.70 11.00 -22.64
CA SER A 78 14.21 11.34 -21.30
C SER A 78 13.84 12.76 -20.87
N VAL A 79 13.92 13.74 -21.79
CA VAL A 79 13.46 15.12 -21.51
C VAL A 79 11.94 15.17 -21.26
N LYS A 80 11.15 14.43 -22.06
CA LYS A 80 9.71 14.31 -21.84
C LYS A 80 9.41 13.65 -20.48
N LEU A 81 10.15 12.61 -20.10
CA LEU A 81 10.05 11.96 -18.80
C LEU A 81 10.27 12.94 -17.66
N LEU A 82 11.37 13.68 -17.67
CA LEU A 82 11.65 14.67 -16.63
C LEU A 82 10.56 15.75 -16.56
N ARG A 83 10.05 16.23 -17.71
CA ARG A 83 8.95 17.20 -17.73
C ARG A 83 7.65 16.61 -17.18
N THR A 84 7.29 15.40 -17.59
CA THR A 84 6.10 14.69 -17.11
C THR A 84 6.20 14.43 -15.62
N CYS A 85 7.33 13.90 -15.13
CA CYS A 85 7.56 13.71 -13.71
C CYS A 85 7.50 15.03 -12.94
N SER A 86 8.07 16.13 -13.46
CA SER A 86 7.97 17.45 -12.83
C SER A 86 6.52 17.95 -12.72
N GLN A 87 5.69 17.71 -13.74
CA GLN A 87 4.26 18.06 -13.72
C GLN A 87 3.50 17.21 -12.70
N ILE A 88 3.70 15.89 -12.73
CA ILE A 88 3.10 14.95 -11.80
C ILE A 88 3.49 15.28 -10.35
N ASN A 89 4.78 15.57 -10.10
CA ASN A 89 5.32 15.83 -8.78
C ASN A 89 4.71 17.06 -8.09
N LYS A 90 4.14 18.01 -8.85
CA LYS A 90 3.42 19.18 -8.31
C LYS A 90 2.01 18.86 -7.82
N GLY A 91 1.41 17.79 -8.34
CA GLY A 91 0.02 17.41 -8.05
C GLY A 91 -0.10 16.17 -7.17
N LEU A 92 1.02 15.63 -6.67
CA LEU A 92 1.04 14.46 -5.80
C LEU A 92 1.60 14.80 -4.43
N GLU A 93 0.89 14.37 -3.39
CA GLU A 93 1.43 14.33 -2.04
C GLU A 93 2.49 13.22 -1.90
N TRP A 94 3.29 13.27 -0.84
CA TRP A 94 4.39 12.34 -0.61
C TRP A 94 3.96 10.87 -0.64
N HIS A 95 2.88 10.54 0.06
CA HIS A 95 2.34 9.18 0.11
C HIS A 95 1.81 8.72 -1.26
N GLU A 96 1.22 9.62 -2.05
CA GLU A 96 0.74 9.32 -3.40
C GLU A 96 1.90 8.97 -4.34
N LYS A 97 3.05 9.63 -4.21
CA LYS A 97 4.27 9.28 -4.97
C LYS A 97 4.73 7.84 -4.70
N HIS A 98 4.66 7.40 -3.43
CA HIS A 98 4.99 6.02 -3.05
C HIS A 98 4.01 5.03 -3.68
N VAL A 99 2.71 5.35 -3.65
CA VAL A 99 1.68 4.55 -4.32
C VAL A 99 1.96 4.46 -5.83
N VAL A 100 2.25 5.59 -6.50
CA VAL A 100 2.58 5.60 -7.93
C VAL A 100 3.79 4.72 -8.23
N VAL A 101 4.85 4.79 -7.43
CA VAL A 101 6.06 3.97 -7.63
C VAL A 101 5.79 2.48 -7.45
N VAL A 102 5.03 2.08 -6.43
CA VAL A 102 4.62 0.68 -6.22
C VAL A 102 3.84 0.17 -7.43
N ARG A 103 2.89 0.95 -7.92
CA ARG A 103 2.06 0.58 -9.08
C ARG A 103 2.86 0.54 -10.37
N LEU A 104 3.83 1.44 -10.53
CA LEU A 104 4.79 1.39 -11.63
C LEU A 104 5.67 0.15 -11.57
N LEU A 105 6.19 -0.21 -10.39
CA LEU A 105 6.96 -1.45 -10.17
C LEU A 105 6.15 -2.69 -10.56
N GLU A 106 4.93 -2.79 -10.04
CA GLU A 106 4.00 -3.87 -10.37
C GLU A 106 3.74 -3.98 -11.88
N TYR A 107 3.64 -2.85 -12.58
CA TYR A 107 3.50 -2.81 -14.04
C TYR A 107 4.79 -3.26 -14.75
N LEU A 108 5.95 -2.73 -14.35
CA LEU A 108 7.23 -3.03 -14.98
C LEU A 108 7.62 -4.51 -14.84
N ASN A 109 7.24 -5.16 -13.74
CA ASN A 109 7.49 -6.59 -13.51
C ASN A 109 6.72 -7.52 -14.45
N GLU A 110 5.63 -7.04 -15.06
CA GLU A 110 4.87 -7.82 -16.03
C GLU A 110 5.39 -7.65 -17.47
N VAL A 111 6.33 -6.73 -17.67
CA VAL A 111 6.76 -6.30 -19.00
C VAL A 111 8.15 -6.87 -19.32
N PRO A 112 8.37 -7.50 -20.50
CA PRO A 112 9.58 -8.29 -20.80
C PRO A 112 10.89 -7.49 -21.03
N ASP A 113 11.00 -6.24 -20.56
CA ASP A 113 12.17 -5.37 -20.79
C ASP A 113 12.66 -4.74 -19.49
N GLY A 114 13.41 -5.56 -18.73
CA GLY A 114 13.86 -5.24 -17.39
C GLY A 114 14.89 -4.11 -17.32
N GLU A 115 15.81 -4.00 -18.30
CA GLU A 115 16.85 -2.95 -18.28
C GLU A 115 16.24 -1.56 -18.50
N THR A 116 15.43 -1.40 -19.54
CA THR A 116 14.73 -0.14 -19.81
C THR A 116 13.78 0.20 -18.67
N GLY A 117 13.09 -0.81 -18.13
CA GLY A 117 12.21 -0.66 -16.96
C GLY A 117 12.95 -0.13 -15.73
N ARG A 118 14.12 -0.69 -15.40
CA ARG A 118 14.94 -0.26 -14.26
C ARG A 118 15.43 1.18 -14.42
N LEU A 119 15.91 1.57 -15.60
CA LEU A 119 16.36 2.94 -15.86
C LEU A 119 15.19 3.95 -15.78
N PHE A 120 14.03 3.57 -16.32
CA PHE A 120 12.82 4.37 -16.25
C PHE A 120 12.37 4.57 -14.81
N LEU A 121 12.26 3.49 -14.04
CA LEU A 121 11.92 3.50 -12.62
C LEU A 121 12.87 4.41 -11.83
N LYS A 122 14.19 4.23 -12.00
CA LYS A 122 15.19 5.07 -11.32
C LYS A 122 14.96 6.55 -11.60
N THR A 123 14.73 6.92 -12.87
CA THR A 123 14.48 8.31 -13.24
C THR A 123 13.19 8.87 -12.61
N VAL A 124 12.13 8.07 -12.54
CA VAL A 124 10.87 8.46 -11.88
C VAL A 124 11.07 8.65 -10.38
N SER A 125 11.73 7.69 -9.72
CA SER A 125 12.03 7.73 -8.29
C SER A 125 12.89 8.92 -7.91
N ASP A 126 13.96 9.20 -8.68
CA ASP A 126 14.83 10.37 -8.49
C ASP A 126 14.01 11.67 -8.63
N SER A 127 13.14 11.76 -9.64
CA SER A 127 12.30 12.95 -9.84
C SER A 127 11.23 13.13 -8.76
N PHE A 128 10.81 12.05 -8.09
CA PHE A 128 9.88 12.11 -6.95
C PHE A 128 10.60 12.28 -5.61
N SER A 129 11.94 12.38 -5.64
CA SER A 129 12.79 12.50 -4.45
C SER A 129 12.64 11.32 -3.48
N ILE A 130 12.43 10.12 -4.03
CA ILE A 130 12.40 8.87 -3.27
C ILE A 130 13.83 8.38 -3.09
N SER A 131 14.28 8.20 -1.85
CA SER A 131 15.64 7.72 -1.54
C SER A 131 15.88 6.31 -2.08
N GLN A 132 17.15 5.96 -2.29
CA GLN A 132 17.53 4.63 -2.77
C GLN A 132 17.05 3.53 -1.81
N ASP A 133 17.28 3.68 -0.51
CA ASP A 133 16.83 2.69 0.50
C ASP A 133 15.31 2.51 0.47
N ARG A 134 14.56 3.60 0.26
CA ARG A 134 13.10 3.54 0.12
C ARG A 134 12.70 2.83 -1.16
N LEU A 135 13.36 3.12 -2.28
CA LEU A 135 13.10 2.43 -3.54
C LEU A 135 13.35 0.92 -3.41
N GLU A 136 14.45 0.53 -2.78
CA GLU A 136 14.79 -0.88 -2.51
C GLU A 136 13.74 -1.54 -1.60
N ALA A 137 13.23 -0.84 -0.60
CA ALA A 137 12.13 -1.33 0.24
C ALA A 137 10.84 -1.57 -0.56
N LEU A 138 10.47 -0.64 -1.44
CA LEU A 138 9.30 -0.79 -2.33
C LEU A 138 9.50 -1.93 -3.33
N GLN A 139 10.70 -2.08 -3.88
CA GLN A 139 11.06 -3.19 -4.77
C GLN A 139 10.95 -4.54 -4.07
N ASN A 140 11.58 -4.66 -2.89
CA ASN A 140 11.49 -5.87 -2.08
C ASN A 140 10.03 -6.20 -1.74
N MET A 141 9.21 -5.20 -1.45
CA MET A 141 7.80 -5.40 -1.20
C MET A 141 7.05 -5.98 -2.40
N VAL A 142 7.36 -5.57 -3.63
CA VAL A 142 6.67 -6.02 -4.85
C VAL A 142 7.26 -7.32 -5.43
N GLU A 143 8.58 -7.48 -5.40
CA GLU A 143 9.32 -8.51 -6.12
C GLU A 143 9.74 -9.69 -5.24
N ALA A 144 10.10 -9.44 -3.98
CA ALA A 144 10.67 -10.49 -3.15
C ALA A 144 9.61 -11.51 -2.74
N SER A 145 10.10 -12.72 -2.43
CA SER A 145 9.29 -13.73 -1.80
C SER A 145 8.88 -13.26 -0.41
N ILE A 146 7.57 -13.31 -0.14
CA ILE A 146 7.01 -13.02 1.19
C ILE A 146 7.56 -13.98 2.23
N ALA A 147 8.08 -15.14 1.84
CA ALA A 147 8.70 -16.08 2.76
C ALA A 147 10.02 -15.56 3.37
N GLN A 148 10.71 -14.65 2.69
CA GLN A 148 12.03 -14.13 3.06
C GLN A 148 12.09 -12.62 2.82
N PRO A 149 11.31 -11.82 3.58
CA PRO A 149 11.28 -10.37 3.38
C PRO A 149 12.59 -9.73 3.83
N ARG A 150 13.09 -8.77 3.05
CA ARG A 150 14.25 -7.95 3.43
C ARG A 150 13.83 -6.65 4.10
N LEU A 151 13.88 -6.60 5.43
CA LEU A 151 13.52 -5.39 6.19
C LEU A 151 14.68 -4.40 6.17
N ASN A 152 14.79 -3.62 5.08
CA ASN A 152 15.94 -2.76 4.82
C ASN A 152 15.76 -1.31 5.32
N VAL A 153 14.55 -0.95 5.77
CA VAL A 153 14.24 0.38 6.31
C VAL A 153 13.37 0.25 7.57
N PRO A 154 13.47 1.19 8.54
CA PRO A 154 12.77 1.09 9.83
C PRO A 154 11.24 1.02 9.73
N GLU A 155 10.67 1.60 8.68
CA GLU A 155 9.22 1.67 8.48
C GLU A 155 8.65 0.36 7.92
N MET A 156 9.51 -0.56 7.48
CA MET A 156 9.07 -1.91 7.12
C MET A 156 8.82 -2.76 8.36
N PHE A 157 7.91 -3.72 8.22
CA PHE A 157 7.65 -4.74 9.22
C PHE A 157 7.14 -6.03 8.59
N GLU A 158 7.27 -7.11 9.36
CA GLU A 158 6.64 -8.40 9.09
C GLU A 158 5.65 -8.70 10.22
N LEU A 159 4.50 -9.25 9.87
CA LEU A 159 3.57 -9.89 10.79
C LEU A 159 3.54 -11.37 10.49
N GLY A 160 3.86 -12.19 11.50
CA GLY A 160 3.81 -13.64 11.40
C GLY A 160 2.57 -14.25 12.07
N GLY A 161 2.53 -15.58 12.11
CA GLY A 161 1.41 -16.35 12.64
C GLY A 161 1.07 -16.07 14.11
N GLY A 162 2.02 -15.58 14.92
CA GLY A 162 1.73 -15.16 16.30
C GLY A 162 0.75 -13.99 16.40
N PHE A 163 0.80 -13.06 15.44
CA PHE A 163 -0.10 -11.90 15.39
C PHE A 163 -1.31 -12.16 14.49
N LEU A 164 -1.10 -12.82 13.35
CA LEU A 164 -2.13 -13.03 12.35
C LEU A 164 -2.99 -14.28 12.63
N GLY A 165 -2.46 -15.25 13.38
CA GLY A 165 -3.05 -16.58 13.47
C GLY A 165 -3.08 -17.23 12.09
N LYS A 166 -4.29 -17.60 11.63
CA LYS A 166 -4.53 -18.14 10.28
C LYS A 166 -4.86 -17.06 9.24
N ARG A 167 -5.04 -15.79 9.66
CA ARG A 167 -5.38 -14.69 8.75
C ARG A 167 -4.25 -14.49 7.74
N PHE A 168 -4.58 -14.16 6.49
CA PHE A 168 -3.60 -13.85 5.44
C PHE A 168 -2.54 -14.94 5.22
N ASN A 169 -2.94 -16.21 5.38
CA ASN A 169 -2.03 -17.37 5.33
C ASN A 169 -0.85 -17.26 6.33
N GLY A 170 -1.08 -16.58 7.46
CA GLY A 170 -0.15 -16.46 8.57
C GLY A 170 1.05 -15.53 8.34
N ARG A 171 1.13 -14.83 7.21
CA ARG A 171 2.24 -13.90 6.95
C ARG A 171 1.85 -12.69 6.11
N LEU A 172 2.31 -11.53 6.57
CA LEU A 172 2.13 -10.24 5.91
C LEU A 172 3.42 -9.42 6.03
N ILE A 173 3.74 -8.67 4.98
CA ILE A 173 4.79 -7.65 4.99
C ILE A 173 4.14 -6.29 4.81
N GLY A 174 4.62 -5.30 5.56
CA GLY A 174 4.08 -3.96 5.55
C GLY A 174 5.16 -2.89 5.48
N LEU A 175 4.81 -1.75 4.91
CA LEU A 175 5.56 -0.51 4.98
C LEU A 175 4.64 0.59 5.50
N HIS A 176 5.04 1.23 6.61
CA HIS A 176 4.33 2.35 7.21
C HIS A 176 4.76 3.67 6.58
N LEU A 177 3.80 4.42 6.04
CA LEU A 177 4.00 5.78 5.55
C LEU A 177 3.48 6.75 6.62
N GLU A 178 4.39 7.29 7.42
CA GLU A 178 4.08 8.02 8.66
C GLU A 178 3.21 9.27 8.44
N GLU A 179 3.50 10.06 7.40
CA GLU A 179 2.86 11.36 7.10
C GLU A 179 1.33 11.30 6.97
N GLY A 180 0.77 10.13 6.63
CA GLY A 180 -0.67 9.90 6.55
C GLY A 180 -1.17 8.73 7.40
N ASN A 181 -0.31 8.15 8.25
CA ASN A 181 -0.53 6.84 8.87
C ASN A 181 -1.06 5.81 7.87
N LEU A 182 -0.48 5.76 6.68
CA LEU A 182 -0.89 4.83 5.63
C LEU A 182 -0.05 3.57 5.72
N PHE A 183 -0.63 2.43 5.37
CA PHE A 183 0.11 1.17 5.30
C PHE A 183 0.04 0.59 3.90
N LEU A 184 1.21 0.39 3.30
CA LEU A 184 1.32 -0.50 2.16
C LEU A 184 1.47 -1.92 2.70
N LEU A 185 0.63 -2.86 2.27
CA LEU A 185 0.59 -4.24 2.77
C LEU A 185 0.64 -5.25 1.63
N ARG A 186 1.39 -6.35 1.79
CA ARG A 186 1.36 -7.50 0.88
C ARG A 186 1.36 -8.78 1.70
N THR A 187 0.62 -9.79 1.25
CA THR A 187 0.29 -10.97 2.07
C THR A 187 0.60 -12.26 1.32
N ALA A 188 0.78 -13.35 2.08
CA ALA A 188 0.95 -14.68 1.54
C ALA A 188 -0.37 -15.34 1.08
N ASP A 189 -1.46 -14.59 1.04
CA ASP A 189 -2.77 -15.05 0.57
C ASP A 189 -2.82 -15.04 -0.97
N GLU A 190 -3.17 -16.19 -1.55
CA GLU A 190 -3.26 -16.42 -2.98
C GLU A 190 -4.67 -16.16 -3.56
N GLY A 191 -5.65 -15.84 -2.72
CA GLY A 191 -7.02 -15.53 -3.11
C GLY A 191 -7.27 -14.03 -3.36
N ILE A 192 -8.54 -13.71 -3.64
CA ILE A 192 -9.00 -12.32 -3.77
C ILE A 192 -9.14 -11.72 -2.38
N GLN A 193 -8.38 -10.67 -2.11
CA GLN A 193 -8.40 -9.93 -0.86
C GLN A 193 -9.21 -8.64 -1.05
N ARG A 194 -9.58 -7.95 0.03
CA ARG A 194 -10.38 -6.72 -0.05
C ARG A 194 -9.88 -5.64 0.87
N VAL A 195 -9.67 -4.44 0.35
CA VAL A 195 -9.43 -3.24 1.15
C VAL A 195 -10.62 -2.31 1.00
N ASN A 196 -11.30 -1.98 2.10
CA ASN A 196 -12.45 -1.07 2.08
C ASN A 196 -13.49 -1.41 0.99
N HIS A 197 -13.77 -2.71 0.81
CA HIS A 197 -14.69 -3.28 -0.21
C HIS A 197 -14.18 -3.28 -1.65
N GLN A 198 -12.94 -2.85 -1.91
CA GLN A 198 -12.30 -2.96 -3.22
C GLN A 198 -11.44 -4.23 -3.27
N ASP A 199 -11.64 -5.03 -4.31
CA ASP A 199 -10.86 -6.24 -4.53
C ASP A 199 -9.39 -5.90 -4.82
N VAL A 200 -8.51 -6.62 -4.15
CA VAL A 200 -7.05 -6.58 -4.33
C VAL A 200 -6.63 -7.99 -4.75
N GLY A 201 -6.07 -8.10 -5.94
CA GLY A 201 -5.59 -9.38 -6.47
C GLY A 201 -4.46 -9.97 -5.62
N ALA A 202 -4.35 -11.29 -5.64
CA ALA A 202 -3.29 -12.04 -4.98
C ALA A 202 -1.89 -11.48 -5.29
N GLY A 203 -1.04 -11.44 -4.27
CA GLY A 203 0.34 -10.97 -4.38
C GLY A 203 0.53 -9.49 -4.70
N ARG A 204 -0.54 -8.68 -4.79
CA ARG A 204 -0.46 -7.22 -5.00
C ARG A 204 -0.27 -6.49 -3.68
N VAL A 205 0.27 -5.28 -3.79
CA VAL A 205 0.35 -4.37 -2.66
C VAL A 205 -1.00 -3.67 -2.46
N ALA A 206 -1.57 -3.83 -1.27
CA ALA A 206 -2.74 -3.12 -0.76
C ALA A 206 -2.31 -1.79 -0.11
N LEU A 207 -3.14 -0.74 -0.23
CA LEU A 207 -2.97 0.51 0.50
C LEU A 207 -4.09 0.64 1.53
N LEU A 208 -3.75 0.57 2.81
CA LEU A 208 -4.70 0.71 3.91
C LEU A 208 -4.60 2.10 4.53
N ALA A 209 -5.68 2.86 4.42
CA ALA A 209 -5.83 4.18 5.02
C ALA A 209 -6.40 4.14 6.45
N PRO A 210 -6.25 5.22 7.24
CA PRO A 210 -6.85 5.33 8.56
C PRO A 210 -8.33 4.94 8.60
N GLY A 211 -8.71 4.15 9.60
CA GLY A 211 -10.06 3.60 9.77
C GLY A 211 -10.45 2.50 8.77
N GLY A 212 -9.54 2.14 7.86
CA GLY A 212 -9.78 1.10 6.87
C GLY A 212 -9.70 -0.32 7.42
N THR A 213 -10.22 -1.26 6.63
CA THR A 213 -10.11 -2.70 6.88
C THR A 213 -9.51 -3.41 5.68
N PHE A 214 -8.60 -4.35 5.96
CA PHE A 214 -8.06 -5.29 4.99
C PHE A 214 -8.61 -6.68 5.30
N ARG A 215 -9.24 -7.33 4.32
CA ARG A 215 -9.81 -8.67 4.47
C ARG A 215 -9.11 -9.64 3.55
N ASP A 216 -8.77 -10.80 4.09
CA ASP A 216 -8.20 -11.91 3.35
C ASP A 216 -9.30 -12.69 2.59
N SER A 217 -8.91 -13.68 1.80
CA SER A 217 -9.83 -14.48 0.98
C SER A 217 -10.73 -15.42 1.78
N MET A 218 -10.37 -15.71 3.04
CA MET A 218 -11.12 -16.55 3.98
C MET A 218 -12.01 -15.73 4.94
N GLY A 219 -12.01 -14.40 4.83
CA GLY A 219 -12.79 -13.49 5.68
C GLY A 219 -12.06 -12.98 6.93
N GLY A 220 -10.81 -13.38 7.15
CA GLY A 220 -9.94 -12.81 8.17
C GLY A 220 -9.75 -11.32 7.94
N THR A 221 -10.00 -10.51 8.97
CA THR A 221 -9.95 -9.04 8.87
C THR A 221 -8.78 -8.51 9.70
N LEU A 222 -8.05 -7.53 9.14
CA LEU A 222 -7.04 -6.72 9.81
C LEU A 222 -7.48 -5.25 9.75
N PHE A 223 -7.58 -4.63 10.92
CA PHE A 223 -7.95 -3.24 11.07
C PHE A 223 -6.71 -2.35 11.02
N HIS A 224 -6.87 -1.15 10.46
CA HIS A 224 -5.81 -0.14 10.48
C HIS A 224 -5.28 0.15 11.89
N SER A 225 -6.16 0.22 12.89
CA SER A 225 -5.79 0.46 14.29
C SER A 225 -4.92 -0.65 14.89
N GLU A 226 -5.08 -1.91 14.48
CA GLU A 226 -4.22 -3.02 14.88
C GLU A 226 -2.78 -2.78 14.42
N LEU A 227 -2.59 -2.27 13.19
CA LEU A 227 -1.28 -1.95 12.64
C LEU A 227 -0.63 -0.76 13.35
N VAL A 228 -1.40 0.29 13.64
CA VAL A 228 -0.90 1.44 14.42
C VAL A 228 -0.43 0.97 15.80
N ALA A 229 -1.25 0.17 16.50
CA ALA A 229 -0.88 -0.38 17.81
C ALA A 229 0.38 -1.24 17.73
N HIS A 230 0.49 -2.10 16.70
CA HIS A 230 1.67 -2.91 16.46
C HIS A 230 2.93 -2.06 16.22
N ARG A 231 2.83 -1.03 15.37
CA ARG A 231 3.95 -0.11 15.09
C ARG A 231 4.39 0.64 16.34
N ASN A 232 3.45 1.17 17.11
CA ASN A 232 3.76 1.89 18.34
C ASN A 232 4.44 0.97 19.38
N LYS A 233 3.97 -0.28 19.53
CA LYS A 233 4.63 -1.28 20.39
C LYS A 233 6.05 -1.62 19.91
N SER A 234 6.30 -1.64 18.59
CA SER A 234 7.63 -1.96 18.04
C SER A 234 8.64 -0.82 18.12
N ILE A 235 8.18 0.44 18.09
CA ILE A 235 9.05 1.64 18.12
C ILE A 235 9.31 2.07 19.56
N SER A 236 8.30 2.01 20.41
CA SER A 236 8.43 2.29 21.83
C SER A 236 8.57 0.97 22.59
N ALA A 237 9.80 0.60 22.94
CA ALA A 237 10.07 -0.35 24.02
C ALA A 237 9.70 0.24 25.42
N GLN A 238 8.73 1.16 25.45
CA GLN A 238 8.15 1.64 26.70
C GLN A 238 7.19 0.57 27.18
N ASP A 239 7.40 0.13 28.42
CA ASP A 239 6.65 -0.91 29.10
C ASP A 239 5.18 -0.90 28.67
N SER A 240 4.70 -2.04 28.16
CA SER A 240 3.29 -2.21 27.87
C SER A 240 2.51 -1.85 29.13
N LEU A 241 1.70 -0.79 29.09
CA LEU A 241 0.84 -0.43 30.20
C LEU A 241 -0.14 -1.58 30.43
N VAL A 242 0.08 -2.36 31.48
CA VAL A 242 -0.83 -3.40 31.92
C VAL A 242 -1.62 -2.85 33.10
N LEU A 243 -2.92 -2.67 32.90
CA LEU A 243 -3.86 -2.38 33.98
C LEU A 243 -4.34 -3.71 34.53
N ARG A 244 -3.97 -4.00 35.78
CA ARG A 244 -4.39 -5.21 36.48
C ARG A 244 -5.16 -4.88 37.74
N ALA A 245 -6.30 -5.51 37.91
CA ALA A 245 -7.09 -5.53 39.12
C ALA A 245 -7.09 -6.97 39.65
N GLU A 246 -6.56 -7.18 40.85
CA GLU A 246 -6.49 -8.50 41.49
C GLU A 246 -7.37 -8.49 42.74
N ASP A 247 -8.23 -9.49 42.87
CA ASP A 247 -9.09 -9.76 44.03
C ASP A 247 -9.92 -8.55 44.48
N VAL A 248 -10.42 -7.75 43.52
CA VAL A 248 -11.16 -6.53 43.81
C VAL A 248 -12.56 -6.84 44.29
N SER A 249 -12.90 -6.37 45.48
CA SER A 249 -14.24 -6.38 46.05
C SER A 249 -14.56 -5.01 46.66
N HIS A 250 -15.83 -4.62 46.66
CA HIS A 250 -16.25 -3.35 47.24
C HIS A 250 -17.55 -3.51 48.02
N TYR A 251 -17.62 -2.79 49.14
CA TYR A 251 -18.81 -2.65 49.98
C TYR A 251 -19.06 -1.16 50.19
N PHE A 252 -20.29 -0.70 49.99
CA PHE A 252 -20.66 0.67 50.39
C PHE A 252 -20.69 0.78 51.92
N ASN A 253 -21.17 -0.27 52.58
CA ASN A 253 -21.15 -0.41 54.03
C ASN A 253 -20.76 -1.83 54.41
N PHE A 254 -19.52 -2.01 54.84
CA PHE A 254 -19.02 -3.33 55.23
C PHE A 254 -19.63 -3.79 56.57
N PRO A 255 -20.11 -5.04 56.70
CA PRO A 255 -20.12 -6.13 55.71
C PRO A 255 -21.45 -6.30 54.96
N HIS A 256 -22.42 -5.41 55.17
CA HIS A 256 -23.83 -5.66 54.82
C HIS A 256 -24.20 -5.32 53.37
N GLU A 257 -23.50 -4.36 52.75
CA GLU A 257 -23.86 -3.83 51.44
C GLU A 257 -22.73 -4.05 50.44
N GLN A 258 -22.61 -5.29 49.95
CA GLN A 258 -21.63 -5.64 48.92
C GLN A 258 -22.06 -5.06 47.56
N ALA A 259 -21.19 -4.21 47.00
CA ALA A 259 -21.42 -3.53 45.73
C ALA A 259 -20.72 -4.22 44.56
N LEU A 260 -19.53 -4.78 44.79
CA LEU A 260 -18.78 -5.57 43.81
C LEU A 260 -18.34 -6.89 44.45
N HIS A 261 -18.73 -8.00 43.81
CA HIS A 261 -18.17 -9.32 44.11
C HIS A 261 -16.73 -9.41 43.62
N GLN A 262 -15.93 -10.25 44.30
CA GLN A 262 -14.51 -10.43 43.97
C GLN A 262 -14.33 -10.76 42.49
N PHE A 263 -13.50 -9.97 41.80
CA PHE A 263 -13.14 -10.23 40.42
C PHE A 263 -11.68 -9.87 40.12
N ASN A 264 -11.18 -10.43 39.03
CA ASN A 264 -9.88 -10.15 38.46
C ASN A 264 -10.07 -9.57 37.05
N LEU A 265 -9.32 -8.53 36.72
CA LEU A 265 -9.34 -7.89 35.41
C LEU A 265 -7.91 -7.62 34.95
N GLN A 266 -7.64 -7.86 33.67
CA GLN A 266 -6.40 -7.42 33.03
C GLN A 266 -6.74 -6.75 31.69
N ALA A 267 -6.15 -5.58 31.47
CA ALA A 267 -6.22 -4.86 30.20
C ALA A 267 -4.83 -4.37 29.80
N GLU A 268 -4.57 -4.33 28.49
CA GLU A 268 -3.30 -3.84 27.93
C GLU A 268 -3.52 -2.49 27.24
N GLY A 269 -2.47 -1.65 27.25
CA GLY A 269 -2.43 -0.39 26.54
C GLY A 269 -2.78 -0.56 25.05
N GLY A 270 -3.75 0.23 24.58
CA GLY A 270 -4.27 0.17 23.21
C GLY A 270 -5.52 -0.69 23.03
N HIS A 271 -5.96 -1.43 24.05
CA HIS A 271 -7.26 -2.12 24.02
C HIS A 271 -8.41 -1.17 24.34
N LEU A 272 -9.47 -1.21 23.53
CA LEU A 272 -10.75 -0.59 23.86
C LEU A 272 -11.55 -1.57 24.73
N VAL A 273 -11.77 -1.22 26.00
CA VAL A 273 -12.50 -2.04 26.96
C VAL A 273 -13.90 -1.48 27.18
N GLY A 274 -14.93 -2.29 26.94
CA GLY A 274 -16.31 -1.96 27.25
C GLY A 274 -16.77 -2.63 28.54
N ILE A 275 -17.22 -1.85 29.52
CA ILE A 275 -17.81 -2.36 30.77
C ILE A 275 -19.33 -2.49 30.58
N MET A 276 -19.85 -3.72 30.69
CA MET A 276 -21.26 -4.04 30.44
C MET A 276 -21.83 -4.88 31.59
N GLY A 277 -23.15 -4.77 31.82
CA GLY A 277 -23.83 -5.45 32.92
C GLY A 277 -25.25 -4.92 33.14
N GLY A 278 -26.10 -5.71 33.78
CA GLY A 278 -27.51 -5.36 34.07
C GLY A 278 -27.66 -4.09 34.92
N SER A 279 -28.88 -3.54 35.02
CA SER A 279 -29.12 -2.40 35.92
C SER A 279 -28.78 -2.79 37.36
N GLY A 280 -28.06 -1.93 38.09
CA GLY A 280 -27.62 -2.21 39.46
C GLY A 280 -26.42 -3.15 39.62
N SER A 281 -25.79 -3.63 38.53
CA SER A 281 -24.65 -4.56 38.59
C SER A 281 -23.30 -3.94 39.03
N GLY A 282 -23.27 -2.69 39.46
CA GLY A 282 -22.04 -2.03 39.90
C GLY A 282 -21.13 -1.49 38.79
N LYS A 283 -21.60 -1.30 37.55
CA LYS A 283 -20.77 -0.78 36.43
C LYS A 283 -20.10 0.58 36.71
N SER A 284 -20.76 1.44 37.48
CA SER A 284 -20.26 2.77 37.85
C SER A 284 -19.41 2.77 39.13
N THR A 285 -19.48 1.67 39.87
CA THR A 285 -18.72 1.44 41.10
C THR A 285 -17.33 0.95 40.73
#